data_AF-A0A2V5LRI6-F1
#
_entry.id   AF-A0A2V5LRI6-F1
#
_cell.length_a   1.000
_cell.length_b   1.000
_cell.length_c   1.000
_cell.angle_alpha   90.00
_cell.angle_beta   90.00
_cell.angle_gamma   90.00
#
_symmetry.space_group_name_H-M   'P 1'
#
loop_
_entity.id
_entity.type
_entity.pdbx_description
1 polymer ?
#
loop_
_entity_poly.entity_id
_entity_poly.type
_entity_poly.pdbx_seq_one_letter_code
_entity_poly.pdbx_strand_id
1 'polypeptide(L)'
;MRPRSLDEFVWEEHILAPGKLLRRTIEADRLPSVDFYGPPGSGKTTLARVIAEMTRRKFVCFSGAESNVAEMPRLLVRVDYIACFIVNPDQRIM
;
A
#
# COMPACT_ATOMS: atom_id res chain seq x y z
N MET A 1 -6.57 14.42 9.64
CA MET A 1 -5.29 14.01 10.24
C MET A 1 -4.81 12.76 9.51
N ARG A 2 -3.53 12.65 9.09
CA ARG A 2 -3.03 11.41 8.49
C ARG A 2 -2.50 10.50 9.61
N PRO A 3 -2.97 9.24 9.71
CA PRO A 3 -2.52 8.30 10.73
C PRO A 3 -1.02 8.05 10.64
N ARG A 4 -0.37 7.89 11.79
CA ARG A 4 1.08 7.62 11.93
C ARG A 4 1.38 6.18 12.37
N SER A 5 0.35 5.44 12.73
CA SER A 5 0.43 4.06 13.19
C SER A 5 -0.72 3.24 12.62
N LEU A 6 -0.58 1.91 12.62
CA LEU A 6 -1.67 1.00 12.24
C LEU A 6 -2.88 1.14 13.18
N ASP A 7 -2.67 1.56 14.44
CA ASP A 7 -3.74 1.74 15.42
C ASP A 7 -4.62 2.97 15.15
N GLU A 8 -4.08 3.98 14.46
CA GLU A 8 -4.84 5.15 14.00
C GLU A 8 -5.61 4.86 12.69
N PHE A 9 -5.43 3.67 12.10
CA PHE A 9 -6.03 3.29 10.83
C PHE A 9 -7.40 2.62 11.06
N VAL A 10 -8.48 3.40 10.92
CA VAL A 10 -9.87 2.96 11.17
C VAL A 10 -10.49 2.20 9.98
N TRP A 11 -9.76 2.08 8.87
CA TRP A 11 -10.23 1.37 7.67
C TRP A 11 -9.71 -0.07 7.66
N GLU A 12 -10.54 -1.02 7.24
CA GLU A 12 -10.14 -2.43 7.05
C GLU A 12 -9.68 -3.14 8.35
N GLU A 13 -10.33 -2.87 9.49
CA GLU A 13 -10.03 -3.52 10.79
C GLU A 13 -9.99 -5.06 10.68
N HIS A 14 -10.81 -5.66 9.82
CA HIS A 14 -10.85 -7.11 9.67
C HIS A 14 -9.52 -7.72 9.15
N ILE A 15 -8.69 -6.94 8.46
CA ILE A 15 -7.37 -7.35 7.93
C ILE A 15 -6.22 -6.77 8.77
N LEU A 16 -6.40 -5.58 9.35
CA LEU A 16 -5.36 -4.85 10.09
C LEU A 16 -5.51 -4.90 11.62
N ALA A 17 -6.52 -5.58 12.16
CA ALA A 17 -6.69 -5.75 13.61
C ALA A 17 -5.50 -6.46 14.26
N PRO A 18 -5.25 -6.22 15.56
CA PRO A 18 -4.24 -6.94 16.33
C PRO A 18 -4.35 -8.46 16.14
N GLY A 19 -3.21 -9.12 15.91
CA GLY A 19 -3.14 -10.57 15.71
C GLY A 19 -3.44 -11.08 14.29
N LYS A 20 -3.88 -10.21 13.36
CA LYS A 20 -4.08 -10.58 11.95
C LYS A 20 -2.75 -10.79 11.24
N LEU A 21 -2.76 -11.67 10.23
CA LEU A 21 -1.56 -12.05 9.48
C LEU A 21 -0.83 -10.83 8.92
N LEU A 22 -1.57 -9.93 8.25
CA LEU A 22 -1.01 -8.74 7.64
C LEU A 22 -0.33 -7.84 8.68
N ARG A 23 -1.01 -7.54 9.78
CA ARG A 23 -0.46 -6.75 10.89
C ARG A 23 0.79 -7.39 11.49
N ARG A 24 0.77 -8.70 11.78
CA ARG A 24 1.93 -9.42 12.31
C ARG A 24 3.12 -9.41 11.34
N THR A 25 2.88 -9.52 10.03
CA THR A 25 3.96 -9.44 9.02
C THR A 25 4.53 -8.04 8.89
N ILE A 26 3.73 -6.99 9.06
CA ILE A 26 4.19 -5.59 9.08
C ILE A 26 5.02 -5.35 10.33
N GLU A 27 4.51 -5.70 11.51
CA GLU A 27 5.19 -5.53 12.80
C GLU A 27 6.52 -6.31 12.87
N ALA A 28 6.59 -7.47 12.20
CA ALA A 28 7.81 -8.28 12.12
C ALA A 28 8.80 -7.86 11.02
N ASP A 29 8.49 -6.82 10.23
CA ASP A 29 9.26 -6.39 9.03
C ASP A 29 9.46 -7.54 8.01
N ARG A 30 8.47 -8.43 7.89
CA ARG A 30 8.47 -9.60 6.98
C ARG A 30 7.37 -9.53 5.93
N LEU A 31 6.83 -8.33 5.70
CA LEU A 31 5.82 -8.11 4.68
C LEU A 31 6.44 -8.40 3.30
N PRO A 32 5.87 -9.27 2.45
CA PRO A 32 6.34 -9.40 1.06
C PRO A 32 6.02 -8.12 0.24
N SER A 33 6.31 -8.11 -1.06
CA SER A 33 5.77 -7.07 -1.94
C SER A 33 4.23 -7.08 -1.85
N VAL A 34 3.63 -5.94 -1.53
CA VAL A 34 2.18 -5.80 -1.38
C VAL A 34 1.70 -4.67 -2.27
N ASP A 35 0.63 -4.95 -3.01
CA ASP A 35 -0.08 -4.00 -3.86
C ASP A 35 -1.45 -3.70 -3.26
N PHE A 36 -1.74 -2.41 -3.05
CA PHE A 36 -3.06 -1.97 -2.60
C PHE A 36 -3.90 -1.51 -3.78
N TYR A 37 -5.09 -2.08 -3.94
CA TYR A 37 -6.08 -1.73 -4.98
C TYR A 37 -7.39 -1.25 -4.37
N GLY A 38 -8.02 -0.25 -4.98
CA GLY A 38 -9.37 0.18 -4.63
C GLY A 38 -9.69 1.64 -5.00
N PRO A 39 -10.87 2.14 -4.63
CA PRO A 39 -11.36 3.46 -5.03
C PRO A 39 -10.56 4.62 -4.40
N PRO A 40 -10.54 5.81 -5.04
CA PRO A 40 -9.93 7.00 -4.46
C PRO A 40 -10.55 7.32 -3.10
N GLY A 41 -9.74 7.81 -2.16
CA GLY A 41 -10.21 8.17 -0.82
C GLY A 41 -10.31 7.04 0.21
N SER A 42 -10.10 5.77 -0.16
CA SER A 42 -10.15 4.65 0.81
C SER A 42 -8.91 4.48 1.71
N GLY A 43 -7.99 5.46 1.70
CA GLY A 43 -6.83 5.46 2.59
C GLY A 43 -5.62 4.61 2.16
N LYS A 44 -5.63 3.92 1.01
CA LYS A 44 -4.51 3.04 0.57
C LYS A 44 -3.14 3.70 0.58
N THR A 45 -3.05 4.93 0.06
CA THR A 45 -1.81 5.71 0.06
C THR A 45 -1.31 5.96 1.48
N THR A 46 -2.25 6.25 2.37
CA THR A 46 -1.98 6.47 3.78
C THR A 46 -1.51 5.18 4.45
N LEU A 47 -2.18 4.05 4.20
CA LEU A 47 -1.79 2.74 4.73
C LEU A 47 -0.38 2.35 4.27
N ALA A 48 -0.14 2.40 2.97
CA ALA A 48 1.15 2.05 2.39
C ALA A 48 2.29 2.93 2.91
N ARG A 49 2.00 4.21 3.18
CA ARG A 49 2.94 5.13 3.82
C ARG A 49 3.22 4.76 5.28
N VAL A 50 2.19 4.47 6.08
CA VAL A 50 2.35 4.03 7.48
C VAL A 50 3.18 2.75 7.54
N ILE A 51 2.90 1.78 6.66
CA ILE A 51 3.67 0.54 6.58
C ILE A 51 5.14 0.84 6.24
N ALA A 52 5.41 1.73 5.28
CA ALA A 52 6.78 2.10 4.94
C ALA A 52 7.51 2.89 6.04
N GLU A 53 6.78 3.66 6.87
CA GLU A 53 7.35 4.33 8.05
C GLU A 53 7.63 3.33 9.19
N MET A 54 6.84 2.26 9.30
CA MET A 54 7.03 1.19 10.30
C MET A 54 8.04 0.11 9.89
N THR A 55 8.30 -0.04 8.59
CA THR A 55 9.23 -1.02 8.02
C THR A 55 10.47 -0.33 7.46
N ARG A 56 11.53 -1.06 7.11
CA ARG A 56 12.69 -0.48 6.42
C ARG A 56 12.52 -0.39 4.90
N ARG A 57 11.27 -0.43 4.42
CA ARG A 57 10.93 -0.55 3.01
C ARG A 57 10.75 0.81 2.36
N LYS A 58 11.04 0.88 1.06
CA LYS A 58 10.81 2.09 0.27
C LYS A 58 9.35 2.15 -0.16
N PHE A 59 8.72 3.29 0.03
CA PHE A 59 7.37 3.56 -0.46
C PHE A 59 7.40 4.10 -1.88
N VAL A 60 6.62 3.51 -2.79
CA VAL A 60 6.34 4.10 -4.10
C VAL A 60 4.83 4.08 -4.35
N CYS A 61 4.30 5.24 -4.70
CA CYS A 61 2.89 5.41 -5.03
C CYS A 61 2.77 5.71 -6.52
N PHE A 62 1.91 4.96 -7.20
CA PHE A 62 1.60 5.19 -8.60
C PHE A 62 0.13 5.55 -8.75
N SER A 63 -0.14 6.57 -9.56
CA SER A 63 -1.47 6.93 -10.01
C SER A 63 -1.67 6.36 -11.41
N GLY A 64 -2.74 5.60 -11.62
CA GLY A 64 -3.07 5.05 -12.95
C GLY A 64 -3.19 6.11 -14.05
N ALA A 65 -3.37 7.39 -13.70
CA ALA A 65 -3.45 8.49 -14.65
C ALA A 65 -2.11 8.97 -15.21
N GLU A 66 -1.00 8.79 -14.47
CA GLU A 66 0.32 9.28 -14.85
C GLU A 66 1.35 8.17 -15.09
N SER A 67 1.06 6.96 -14.64
CA SER A 67 1.98 5.83 -14.73
C SER A 67 1.62 4.92 -15.90
N ASN A 68 2.54 4.85 -16.87
CA ASN A 68 2.46 3.83 -17.91
C ASN A 68 2.59 2.46 -17.23
N VAL A 69 1.52 1.66 -17.23
CA VAL A 69 1.45 0.34 -16.56
C VAL A 69 2.61 -0.57 -17.01
N ALA A 70 3.14 -0.34 -18.21
CA ALA A 70 4.30 -1.01 -18.77
C ALA A 70 5.63 -0.80 -17.99
N GLU A 71 5.79 0.28 -17.21
CA GLU A 71 7.00 0.54 -16.43
C GLU A 71 6.97 -0.06 -15.01
N MET A 72 5.80 -0.42 -14.50
CA MET A 72 5.65 -0.99 -13.14
C MET A 72 6.48 -2.27 -12.88
N PRO A 73 6.55 -3.25 -13.80
CA PRO A 73 7.26 -4.50 -13.53
C PRO A 73 8.74 -4.28 -13.22
N ARG A 74 9.38 -3.26 -13.80
CA ARG A 74 10.81 -2.99 -13.59
C ARG A 74 11.13 -2.50 -12.18
N LEU A 75 10.18 -1.81 -11.54
CA LEU A 75 10.34 -1.28 -10.19
C LEU A 75 9.97 -2.32 -9.13
N LEU A 76 9.02 -3.22 -9.44
CA LEU A 76 8.53 -4.29 -8.56
C LEU A 76 9.49 -5.49 -8.41
N VAL A 77 10.48 -5.63 -9.31
CA VAL A 77 11.50 -6.70 -9.24
C VAL A 77 12.43 -6.55 -8.03
N ARG A 78 12.43 -5.39 -7.35
CA ARG A 78 13.17 -5.20 -6.10
C ARG A 78 12.28 -5.53 -4.90
N VAL A 79 12.77 -6.43 -4.04
CA VAL A 79 12.04 -7.02 -2.89
C VAL A 79 11.78 -6.03 -1.74
N ASP A 80 12.29 -4.80 -1.84
CA ASP A 80 12.31 -3.79 -0.78
C ASP A 80 11.23 -2.71 -0.89
N TYR A 81 10.22 -2.88 -1.76
CA TYR A 81 9.21 -1.86 -2.02
C TYR A 81 7.82 -2.23 -1.52
N ILE A 82 7.11 -1.21 -1.05
CA ILE A 82 5.65 -1.22 -0.86
C ILE A 82 5.07 -0.37 -1.97
N ALA A 83 4.28 -0.99 -2.84
CA ALA A 83 3.64 -0.33 -3.96
C ALA A 83 2.18 -0.03 -3.62
N CYS A 84 1.78 1.22 -3.80
CA CYS A 84 0.37 1.61 -3.75
C CYS A 84 -0.09 1.95 -5.16
N PHE A 85 -1.10 1.22 -5.66
CA PHE A 85 -1.70 1.49 -6.96
C PHE A 85 -3.08 2.12 -6.79
N ILE A 86 -3.17 3.41 -7.10
CA ILE A 86 -4.45 4.12 -7.06
C ILE A 86 -5.08 4.00 -8.43
N VAL A 87 -6.05 3.09 -8.55
CA VAL A 87 -6.91 2.98 -9.74
C VAL A 87 -8.09 3.93 -9.56
N ASN A 88 -8.24 4.88 -10.47
CA ASN A 88 -9.46 5.67 -10.53
C ASN A 88 -10.56 4.81 -11.17
N PRO A 89 -11.76 4.69 -10.57
CA PRO A 89 -12.86 3.91 -11.14
C PRO A 89 -13.35 4.46 -12.50
N ASP A 90 -13.11 5.75 -12.79
CA ASP A 90 -13.39 6.36 -14.11
C ASP A 90 -12.33 6.03 -15.17
N GLN A 91 -11.21 5.41 -14.80
CA GLN A 91 -10.22 4.96 -15.76
C GLN A 91 -10.53 3.54 -16.22
N ARG A 92 -11.30 3.47 -17.30
CA ARG A 92 -11.31 2.29 -18.17
C ARG A 92 -9.87 2.02 -18.59
N ILE A 93 -9.30 0.94 -18.09
CA ILE A 93 -8.11 0.31 -18.65
C ILE A 93 -8.44 0.06 -20.12
N MET A 94 -7.89 0.87 -21.02
CA MET A 94 -7.86 0.66 -22.46
C MET A 94 -6.47 0.17 -22.84
#